data_AF-A0A5F0CZS0-F1
#
_entry.id   AF-A0A5F0CZS0-F1
#
_cell.length_a   1.000
_cell.length_b   1.000
_cell.length_c   1.000
_cell.angle_alpha   90.00
_cell.angle_beta   90.00
_cell.angle_gamma   90.00
#
_symmetry.space_group_name_H-M   'P 1'
#
loop_
_entity.id
_entity.type
_entity.pdbx_description
1 polymer ?
#
loop_
_entity_poly.entity_id
_entity_poly.type
_entity_poly.pdbx_seq_one_letter_code
_entity_poly.pdbx_strand_id
1 'polypeptide(L)'
;GVLVAALLPCFWMYQDVGRRLHPLSHDAHPYRSWLDTYADEEFAASTARAIKIVTAAAAAAAEPARHRMAQAFRASAAHEREFFAAPLTNPRAWHRFEAATAD
;
A
#
# COMPACT_ATOMS: atom_id res chain seq x y z
N GLY A 1 1.26 -6.09 -17.42
CA GLY A 1 2.44 -6.27 -16.56
C GLY A 1 2.74 -5.03 -15.72
N VAL A 2 3.19 -3.94 -16.35
CA VAL A 2 3.68 -2.74 -15.62
C VAL A 2 2.64 -2.13 -14.68
N LEU A 3 1.40 -1.93 -15.13
CA LEU A 3 0.33 -1.37 -14.31
C LEU A 3 0.04 -2.21 -13.05
N VAL A 4 -0.14 -3.53 -13.22
CA VAL A 4 -0.39 -4.41 -12.06
C VAL A 4 0.80 -4.49 -11.10
N ALA A 5 2.03 -4.40 -11.62
CA ALA A 5 3.22 -4.31 -10.78
C ALA A 5 3.29 -2.99 -10.00
N ALA A 6 2.83 -1.87 -10.58
CA ALA A 6 2.73 -0.58 -9.92
C ALA A 6 1.66 -0.57 -8.81
N LEU A 7 0.60 -1.36 -8.94
CA LEU A 7 -0.46 -1.45 -7.92
C LEU A 7 -0.09 -2.35 -6.73
N LEU A 8 0.79 -3.33 -6.91
CA LEU A 8 1.04 -4.32 -5.84
C LEU A 8 1.54 -3.73 -4.50
N PRO A 9 2.40 -2.69 -4.44
CA PRO A 9 2.84 -2.12 -3.19
C PRO A 9 1.70 -1.65 -2.28
N CYS A 10 0.61 -1.11 -2.81
CA CYS A 10 -0.50 -0.63 -1.98
C CYS A 10 -1.21 -1.78 -1.24
N PHE A 11 -1.39 -2.94 -1.89
CA PHE A 11 -1.93 -4.13 -1.23
C PHE A 11 -0.94 -4.71 -0.22
N TRP A 12 0.31 -4.88 -0.64
CA TRP A 12 1.29 -5.63 0.15
C TRP A 12 1.78 -4.86 1.37
N MET A 13 2.09 -3.58 1.22
CA MET A 13 2.58 -2.75 2.34
C MET A 13 1.48 -2.51 3.37
N TYR A 14 0.24 -2.24 2.95
CA TYR A 14 -0.86 -2.06 3.89
C TYR A 14 -1.16 -3.34 4.67
N GLN A 15 -1.19 -4.51 4.02
CA GLN A 15 -1.36 -5.79 4.71
C GLN A 15 -0.25 -6.01 5.75
N ASP A 16 1.01 -5.76 5.38
CA ASP A 16 2.14 -5.97 6.29
C ASP A 16 2.11 -5.00 7.48
N VAL A 17 1.80 -3.72 7.25
CA VAL A 17 1.64 -2.71 8.31
C VAL A 17 0.47 -3.05 9.22
N GLY A 18 -0.71 -3.34 8.65
CA GLY A 18 -1.91 -3.74 9.39
C GLY A 18 -1.62 -4.93 10.30
N ARG A 19 -1.09 -6.03 9.74
CA ARG A 19 -0.72 -7.22 10.52
C ARG A 19 0.28 -6.96 11.64
N ARG A 20 1.29 -6.11 11.42
CA ARG A 20 2.32 -5.82 12.44
C ARG A 20 1.81 -4.91 13.55
N LEU A 21 0.89 -4.00 13.25
CA LEU A 21 0.38 -3.01 14.21
C LEU A 21 -0.93 -3.44 14.87
N HIS A 22 -1.67 -4.38 14.30
CA HIS A 22 -2.92 -4.90 14.88
C HIS A 22 -2.79 -5.41 16.32
N PRO A 23 -1.70 -6.10 16.73
CA PRO A 23 -1.50 -6.48 18.12
C PRO A 23 -1.40 -5.31 19.11
N LEU A 24 -1.16 -4.08 18.63
CA LEU A 24 -1.13 -2.86 19.43
C LEU A 24 -2.50 -2.16 19.49
N SER A 25 -3.49 -2.66 18.75
CA SER A 25 -4.85 -2.13 18.72
C SER A 25 -5.59 -2.41 20.02
N HIS A 26 -6.52 -1.52 20.37
CA HIS A 26 -7.44 -1.66 21.51
C HIS A 26 -8.73 -0.88 21.21
N ASP A 27 -9.78 -1.07 22.01
CA ASP A 27 -11.11 -0.54 21.69
C ASP A 27 -11.17 0.99 21.53
N ALA A 28 -10.42 1.72 22.35
CA ALA A 28 -10.30 3.17 22.26
C ALA A 28 -9.23 3.68 21.27
N HIS A 29 -8.58 2.81 20.48
CA HIS A 29 -7.48 3.22 19.61
C HIS A 29 -8.03 4.04 18.42
N PRO A 30 -7.53 5.27 18.17
CA PRO A 30 -8.11 6.17 17.17
C PRO A 30 -8.07 5.61 15.73
N TYR A 31 -7.15 4.67 15.46
CA TYR A 31 -6.99 4.02 14.17
C TYR A 31 -7.47 2.55 14.15
N ARG A 32 -8.27 2.13 15.13
CA ARG A 32 -8.71 0.72 15.27
C ARG A 32 -9.33 0.16 13.99
N SER A 33 -10.25 0.90 13.36
CA SER A 33 -10.92 0.47 12.12
C SER A 33 -9.96 0.27 10.95
N TRP A 34 -8.94 1.14 10.84
CA TRP A 34 -7.89 1.01 9.84
C TRP A 34 -7.03 -0.23 10.09
N LEU A 35 -6.61 -0.45 11.35
CA LEU A 35 -5.82 -1.62 11.74
C LEU A 35 -6.59 -2.92 11.51
N ASP A 36 -7.87 -2.97 11.88
CA ASP A 36 -8.74 -4.13 11.67
C ASP A 36 -8.85 -4.45 10.18
N THR A 37 -9.10 -3.43 9.34
CA THR A 37 -9.25 -3.60 7.89
C THR A 37 -8.02 -4.23 7.24
N TYR A 38 -6.81 -3.75 7.57
CA TYR A 38 -5.60 -4.21 6.90
C TYR A 38 -4.94 -5.43 7.56
N ALA A 39 -5.42 -5.83 8.75
CA ALA A 39 -5.08 -7.12 9.35
C ALA A 39 -6.06 -8.25 8.98
N ASP A 40 -7.19 -7.90 8.35
CA ASP A 40 -8.25 -8.83 8.00
C ASP A 40 -7.83 -9.90 6.97
N GLU A 41 -8.42 -11.09 7.10
CA GLU A 41 -8.12 -12.25 6.24
C GLU A 41 -8.62 -12.06 4.79
N GLU A 42 -9.70 -11.31 4.57
CA GLU A 42 -10.20 -10.99 3.22
C GLU A 42 -9.23 -10.05 2.50
N PHE A 43 -8.69 -9.06 3.22
CA PHE A 43 -7.63 -8.21 2.67
C PHE A 43 -6.37 -9.04 2.38
N ALA A 44 -6.00 -9.96 3.27
CA ALA A 44 -4.88 -10.88 3.06
C ALA A 44 -5.07 -11.76 1.80
N ALA A 45 -6.26 -12.28 1.57
CA ALA A 45 -6.60 -13.04 0.37
C ALA A 45 -6.51 -12.20 -0.90
N SER A 46 -6.95 -10.93 -0.83
CA SER A 46 -6.84 -9.97 -1.93
C SER A 46 -5.38 -9.65 -2.26
N THR A 47 -4.53 -9.42 -1.26
CA THR A 47 -3.10 -9.23 -1.45
C THR A 47 -2.43 -10.46 -2.05
N ALA A 48 -2.75 -11.66 -1.56
CA ALA A 48 -2.24 -12.90 -2.13
C ALA A 48 -2.64 -13.07 -3.60
N ARG A 49 -3.85 -12.67 -3.98
CA ARG A 49 -4.31 -12.66 -5.38
C ARG A 49 -3.53 -11.65 -6.22
N ALA A 50 -3.32 -10.43 -5.72
CA ALA A 50 -2.53 -9.41 -6.41
C ALA A 50 -1.09 -9.90 -6.67
N ILE A 51 -0.44 -10.53 -5.67
CA ILE A 51 0.88 -11.14 -5.81
C ILE A 51 0.86 -12.18 -6.95
N LYS A 52 -0.10 -13.11 -6.94
CA LYS A 52 -0.22 -14.14 -7.98
C LYS A 52 -0.35 -13.55 -9.39
N ILE A 53 -1.17 -12.50 -9.55
CA ILE A 53 -1.36 -11.82 -10.84
C ILE A 53 -0.04 -11.22 -11.33
N VAL A 54 0.68 -10.50 -10.46
CA VAL A 54 1.95 -9.86 -10.82
C VAL A 54 3.03 -10.89 -11.13
N THR A 55 3.15 -11.95 -10.31
CA THR A 55 4.13 -13.02 -10.52
C THR A 55 3.87 -13.76 -11.83
N ALA A 56 2.60 -14.08 -12.15
CA ALA A 56 2.25 -14.70 -13.42
C ALA A 56 2.57 -13.78 -14.61
N ALA A 57 2.22 -12.49 -14.51
CA ALA A 57 2.53 -11.51 -15.56
C ALA A 57 4.05 -11.32 -15.75
N ALA A 58 4.84 -11.40 -14.67
CA ALA A 58 6.29 -11.28 -14.73
C ALA A 58 6.92 -12.52 -15.37
N ALA A 59 6.45 -13.72 -15.03
CA ALA A 59 6.93 -14.98 -15.60
C ALA A 59 6.71 -15.05 -17.12
N ALA A 60 5.61 -14.50 -17.63
CA ALA A 60 5.29 -14.47 -19.06
C ALA A 60 5.97 -13.31 -19.82
N ALA A 61 6.60 -12.36 -19.14
CA ALA A 61 7.15 -11.16 -19.77
C ALA A 61 8.60 -11.38 -20.24
N ALA A 62 8.96 -10.80 -21.39
CA ALA A 62 10.34 -10.67 -21.84
C ALA A 62 11.14 -9.75 -20.91
N GLU A 63 12.48 -9.88 -20.93
CA GLU A 63 13.36 -9.18 -19.98
C GLU A 63 13.17 -7.66 -19.93
N PRO A 64 13.08 -6.92 -21.06
CA PRO A 64 12.84 -5.48 -21.00
C PRO A 64 11.51 -5.11 -20.35
N ALA A 65 10.48 -5.95 -20.50
CA ALA A 65 9.17 -5.72 -19.90
C ALA A 65 9.19 -6.05 -18.39
N ARG A 66 9.86 -7.13 -17.98
CA ARG A 66 10.08 -7.46 -16.55
C ARG A 66 10.82 -6.36 -15.83
N HIS A 67 11.85 -5.78 -16.45
CA HIS A 67 12.57 -4.65 -15.87
C HIS A 67 11.64 -3.45 -15.61
N ARG A 68 10.79 -3.08 -16.59
CA ARG A 68 9.80 -2.00 -16.39
C ARG A 68 8.79 -2.31 -15.30
N MET A 69 8.38 -3.58 -15.15
CA MET A 69 7.51 -4.00 -14.04
C MET A 69 8.18 -3.81 -12.69
N ALA A 70 9.45 -4.21 -12.55
CA ALA A 70 10.21 -4.04 -11.33
C ALA A 70 10.44 -2.56 -10.99
N GLN A 71 10.71 -1.72 -11.99
CA GLN A 71 10.84 -0.26 -11.81
C GLN A 71 9.53 0.36 -11.29
N ALA A 72 8.40 0.01 -11.90
CA ALA A 72 7.09 0.54 -11.50
C ALA A 72 6.70 0.10 -10.08
N PHE A 73 6.97 -1.15 -9.71
CA PHE A 73 6.79 -1.64 -8.34
C PHE A 73 7.63 -0.82 -7.34
N ARG A 74 8.92 -0.61 -7.63
CA ARG A 74 9.82 0.14 -6.74
C ARG A 74 9.42 1.61 -6.61
N ALA A 75 9.01 2.24 -7.71
CA ALA A 75 8.52 3.61 -7.71
C ALA A 75 7.26 3.76 -6.86
N SER A 76 6.29 2.87 -7.04
CA SER A 76 5.08 2.84 -6.22
C SER A 76 5.38 2.60 -4.73
N ALA A 77 6.27 1.67 -4.39
CA ALA A 77 6.68 1.46 -3.00
C ALA A 77 7.39 2.69 -2.39
N ALA A 78 8.14 3.45 -3.19
CA ALA A 78 8.72 4.72 -2.74
C ALA A 78 7.63 5.77 -2.48
N HIS A 79 6.62 5.87 -3.34
CA HIS A 79 5.48 6.76 -3.14
C HIS A 79 4.65 6.38 -1.91
N GLU A 80 4.45 5.09 -1.63
CA GLU A 80 3.78 4.66 -0.39
C GLU A 80 4.55 5.14 0.86
N ARG A 81 5.87 5.00 0.84
CA ARG A 81 6.71 5.51 1.94
C ARG A 81 6.61 7.03 2.07
N GLU A 82 6.64 7.76 0.95
CA GLU A 82 6.48 9.22 0.94
C GLU A 82 5.09 9.64 1.44
N PHE A 83 4.05 8.90 1.08
CA PHE A 83 2.68 9.12 1.53
C PHE A 83 2.60 9.03 3.06
N PHE A 84 3.14 7.96 3.67
CA PHE A 84 3.17 7.84 5.14
C PHE A 84 4.07 8.90 5.81
N ALA A 85 5.11 9.39 5.12
CA ALA A 85 6.01 10.41 5.65
C ALA A 85 5.48 11.85 5.48
N ALA A 86 4.48 12.08 4.62
CA ALA A 86 4.00 13.42 4.28
C ALA A 86 3.54 14.25 5.50
N PRO A 87 2.79 13.69 6.48
CA PRO A 87 2.39 14.44 7.66
C PRO A 87 3.58 14.88 8.54
N LEU A 88 4.69 14.15 8.49
CA LEU A 88 5.90 14.43 9.29
C LEU A 88 6.79 15.50 8.65
N THR A 89 6.80 15.56 7.31
CA THR A 89 7.73 16.41 6.55
C THR A 89 7.11 17.73 6.07
N ASN A 90 5.77 17.83 6.03
CA ASN A 90 5.07 19.06 5.65
C ASN A 90 3.72 19.25 6.38
N PRO A 91 3.73 19.49 7.71
CA PRO A 91 2.51 19.59 8.51
C PRO A 91 1.56 20.72 8.08
N ARG A 92 2.07 21.82 7.49
CA ARG A 92 1.24 22.94 7.00
C ARG A 92 0.50 22.63 5.69
N ALA A 93 0.99 21.70 4.87
CA ALA A 93 0.28 21.26 3.68
C ALA A 93 -0.84 20.28 4.02
N TRP A 94 -0.66 19.44 5.04
CA TRP A 94 -1.66 18.48 5.51
C TRP A 94 -2.92 19.17 6.04
N HIS A 95 -2.78 20.20 6.88
CA HIS A 95 -3.92 20.97 7.41
C HIS A 95 -4.74 21.70 6.33
N ARG A 96 -4.14 22.03 5.17
CA ARG A 96 -4.89 22.57 4.02
C ARG A 96 -5.67 21.52 3.26
N PHE A 97 -5.23 20.26 3.31
CA PHE A 97 -5.94 19.13 2.71
C PHE A 97 -7.17 18.78 3.55
N GLU A 98 -7.02 18.67 4.88
CA GLU A 98 -8.14 18.42 5.82
C GLU A 98 -9.23 19.49 5.74
N ALA A 99 -8.83 20.77 5.67
CA ALA A 99 -9.77 21.89 5.54
C ALA A 99 -10.53 21.91 4.19
N ALA A 100 -9.98 21.32 3.13
CA ALA A 100 -10.58 21.32 1.80
C ALA A 100 -11.54 20.13 1.56
N THR A 101 -11.49 19.10 2.42
CA THR A 101 -12.33 17.90 2.34
C THR A 101 -13.43 17.87 3.41
N ALA A 102 -13.52 18.90 4.24
CA ALA A 102 -14.51 19.06 5.30
C ALA A 102 -15.75 19.88 4.86
N ASP A 103 -15.76 20.37 3.62
CA ASP A 103 -16.90 20.96 2.90
C ASP A 103 -17.42 19.99 1.82
#